data_AF-A0A3N1H107-F1
#
_entry.id   AF-A0A3N1H107-F1
#
_cell.length_a   1.000
_cell.length_b   1.000
_cell.length_c   1.000
_cell.angle_alpha   90.00
_cell.angle_beta   90.00
_cell.angle_gamma   90.00
#
_symmetry.space_group_name_H-M   'P 1'
#
loop_
_entity.id
_entity.type
_entity.pdbx_description
1 polymer ?
#
loop_
_entity_poly.entity_id
_entity_poly.type
_entity_poly.pdbx_seq_one_letter_code
_entity_poly.pdbx_strand_id
1 'polypeptide(L)'
;MTWTGLHVRLWWAVEDVDAFIAGVLAPELDGHRAAGRIADWFYVRYWEEGPHLRVRVRDATVDLADRLRALVAEARHPVSEPGPDWLPHGDVRETRYEPEVERYGGPAALPVAEDVFCRSTEVAVAVLRSAGSRFTAGVELVMATTIALGLDRVEAASWLRSLATGWRQAREPVTPPALGSHVAARKLHEARAAHLAARWDRLESHATGAVAYWVDQVRSADLPRYAWASQLHMLCNRLGLDPEEERTVCRLVAMTAEAPDGPTPFHEDGAAAADRRYLAASKFHAGVPDQGPLKVGLGSPLRPWWPDVPLPAAAPLTGGLADALLTRRTARGAEPTGSLDAGQLATLLWTAQGALPDGRRPYPSAGARHSARLRVLAWRVTGLEPGVYEVDEARRTLVHVAPAPPVADVRASSMWFGDGEGRVDPAGTPAVLALYARVGALRAAYGLRALRLAFTEAGHLAQNLALVAASSGLALGMIGGFYDDMAHDVLCLDGVDDALVYLMPLAAAG
;
A
#
# COMPACT_ATOMS: atom_id res chain seq x y z
N MET A 1 29.39 18.05 -5.40
CA MET A 1 28.10 18.03 -6.11
C MET A 1 27.16 18.94 -5.35
N THR A 2 26.62 19.94 -6.02
CA THR A 2 25.69 20.91 -5.43
C THR A 2 24.44 21.00 -6.27
N TRP A 3 23.27 20.95 -5.63
CA TRP A 3 21.98 21.11 -6.28
C TRP A 3 21.44 22.52 -6.07
N THR A 4 21.14 23.21 -7.17
CA THR A 4 20.36 24.44 -7.16
C THR A 4 18.89 24.09 -7.33
N GLY A 5 18.05 24.53 -6.39
CA GLY A 5 16.61 24.31 -6.45
C GLY A 5 15.87 25.56 -6.91
N LEU A 6 15.03 25.42 -7.94
CA LEU A 6 14.23 26.51 -8.49
C LEU A 6 12.76 26.09 -8.43
N HIS A 7 11.93 26.87 -7.74
CA HIS A 7 10.49 26.68 -7.67
C HIS A 7 9.82 27.60 -8.67
N VAL A 8 9.20 27.04 -9.71
CA VAL A 8 8.60 27.77 -10.84
C VAL A 8 7.08 27.69 -10.73
N ARG A 9 6.42 28.80 -10.36
CA ARG A 9 4.96 28.85 -10.11
C ARG A 9 4.18 28.88 -11.43
N LEU A 10 3.39 27.84 -11.67
CA LEU A 10 2.68 27.62 -12.95
C LEU A 10 1.19 27.40 -12.69
N TRP A 11 0.38 28.43 -12.95
CA TRP A 11 -1.08 28.35 -12.84
C TRP A 11 -1.69 28.01 -14.20
N TRP A 12 -1.22 26.95 -14.82
CA TRP A 12 -1.73 26.49 -16.12
C TRP A 12 -2.51 25.17 -15.94
N ALA A 13 -3.32 24.83 -16.93
CA ALA A 13 -3.89 23.48 -17.01
C ALA A 13 -2.76 22.44 -17.09
N VAL A 14 -3.05 21.20 -16.68
CA VAL A 14 -2.03 20.14 -16.63
C VAL A 14 -1.41 19.92 -18.01
N GLU A 15 -2.21 19.95 -19.06
CA GLU A 15 -1.79 19.78 -20.46
C GLU A 15 -0.84 20.89 -20.93
N ASP A 16 -1.07 22.12 -20.47
CA ASP A 16 -0.21 23.27 -20.78
C ASP A 16 1.12 23.18 -20.02
N VAL A 17 1.10 22.71 -18.76
CA VAL A 17 2.32 22.40 -18.01
C VAL A 17 3.12 21.29 -18.71
N ASP A 18 2.45 20.27 -19.23
CA ASP A 18 3.11 19.19 -19.99
C ASP A 18 3.76 19.71 -21.27
N ALA A 19 3.04 20.54 -22.02
CA ALA A 19 3.56 21.18 -23.22
C ALA A 19 4.79 22.05 -22.92
N PHE A 20 4.75 22.83 -21.83
CA PHE A 20 5.88 23.60 -21.36
C PHE A 20 7.07 22.73 -20.96
N ILE A 21 6.85 21.67 -20.18
CA ILE A 21 7.93 20.74 -19.78
C ILE A 21 8.60 20.12 -21.02
N ALA A 22 7.79 19.55 -21.91
CA ALA A 22 8.26 18.77 -23.04
C ALA A 22 8.90 19.64 -24.15
N GLY A 23 8.29 20.80 -24.42
CA GLY A 23 8.61 21.67 -25.56
C GLY A 23 9.49 22.86 -25.24
N VAL A 24 9.59 23.29 -23.98
CA VAL A 24 10.32 24.51 -23.59
C VAL A 24 11.37 24.23 -22.53
N LEU A 25 10.97 23.72 -21.36
CA LEU A 25 11.87 23.50 -20.22
C LEU A 25 12.95 22.46 -20.53
N ALA A 26 12.54 21.29 -21.05
CA ALA A 26 13.49 20.22 -21.33
C ALA A 26 14.52 20.60 -22.40
N PRO A 27 14.14 21.15 -23.58
CA PRO A 27 15.12 21.62 -24.55
C PRO A 27 16.09 22.69 -24.00
N GLU A 28 15.61 23.62 -23.17
CA GLU A 28 16.46 24.62 -22.54
C GLU A 28 17.51 23.96 -21.65
N LEU A 29 17.09 23.15 -20.67
CA LEU A 29 17.99 22.52 -19.71
C LEU A 29 18.91 21.49 -20.37
N ASP A 30 18.43 20.73 -21.34
CA ASP A 30 19.26 19.83 -22.15
C ASP A 30 20.32 20.61 -22.97
N GLY A 31 19.98 21.80 -23.47
CA GLY A 31 20.93 22.70 -24.14
C GLY A 31 22.02 23.21 -23.19
N HIS A 32 21.66 23.52 -21.94
CA HIS A 32 22.64 23.86 -20.90
C HIS A 32 23.54 22.68 -20.53
N ARG A 33 22.97 21.47 -20.44
CA ARG A 33 23.70 20.23 -20.17
C ARG A 33 24.69 19.90 -21.29
N ALA A 34 24.24 19.98 -22.54
CA ALA A 34 25.09 19.77 -23.72
C ALA A 34 26.24 20.79 -23.81
N ALA A 35 26.03 22.01 -23.33
CA ALA A 35 27.05 23.05 -23.27
C ALA A 35 27.96 22.99 -22.01
N GLY A 36 27.79 21.98 -21.14
CA GLY A 36 28.58 21.82 -19.93
C GLY A 36 28.33 22.88 -18.85
N ARG A 37 27.20 23.60 -18.91
CA ARG A 37 26.82 24.66 -17.95
C ARG A 37 26.07 24.12 -16.74
N ILE A 38 25.56 22.90 -16.85
CA ILE A 38 24.94 22.11 -15.77
C ILE A 38 25.38 20.66 -15.98
N ALA A 39 25.49 19.87 -14.90
CA ALA A 39 25.80 18.45 -15.00
C ALA A 39 24.56 17.62 -15.34
N ASP A 40 23.44 17.85 -14.65
CA ASP A 40 22.18 17.17 -14.89
C ASP A 40 21.00 17.94 -14.30
N TRP A 41 19.77 17.48 -14.55
CA TRP A 41 18.58 18.11 -14.00
C TRP A 41 17.42 17.13 -13.82
N PHE A 42 16.51 17.47 -12.90
CA PHE A 42 15.21 16.82 -12.79
C PHE A 42 14.14 17.81 -12.36
N TYR A 43 12.87 17.40 -12.45
CA TYR A 43 11.75 18.18 -11.94
C TYR A 43 10.80 17.32 -11.12
N VAL A 44 10.04 17.99 -10.25
CA VAL A 44 8.93 17.41 -9.48
C VAL A 44 7.73 18.35 -9.62
N ARG A 45 6.55 17.80 -9.86
CA ARG A 45 5.29 18.56 -9.80
C ARG A 45 4.86 18.64 -8.34
N TYR A 46 4.62 19.85 -7.83
CA TYR A 46 4.39 20.04 -6.42
C TYR A 46 3.33 21.12 -6.15
N TRP A 47 2.79 21.10 -4.94
CA TRP A 47 1.82 22.06 -4.46
C TRP A 47 2.24 22.61 -3.09
N GLU A 48 2.49 23.92 -3.04
CA GLU A 48 2.82 24.69 -1.84
C GLU A 48 2.67 26.15 -2.24
N GLU A 49 1.72 26.87 -1.63
CA GLU A 49 1.36 28.24 -2.04
C GLU A 49 1.02 28.32 -3.55
N GLY A 50 0.35 27.27 -4.06
CA GLY A 50 -0.04 27.12 -5.46
C GLY A 50 0.74 26.04 -6.24
N PRO A 51 0.25 25.67 -7.45
CA PRO A 51 0.89 24.67 -8.31
C PRO A 51 2.22 25.18 -8.87
N HIS A 52 3.24 24.32 -8.85
CA HIS A 52 4.56 24.66 -9.37
C HIS A 52 5.41 23.45 -9.76
N LEU A 53 6.46 23.73 -10.51
CA LEU A 53 7.55 22.79 -10.74
C LEU A 53 8.70 23.10 -9.78
N ARG A 54 9.14 22.08 -9.05
CA ARG A 54 10.43 22.09 -8.35
C ARG A 54 11.47 21.57 -9.32
N VAL A 55 12.15 22.49 -10.01
CA VAL A 55 13.28 22.18 -10.89
C VAL A 55 14.53 22.07 -10.02
N ARG A 56 15.35 21.06 -10.27
CA ARG A 56 16.61 20.80 -9.58
C ARG A 56 17.69 20.66 -10.62
N VAL A 57 18.76 21.45 -10.47
CA VAL A 57 19.87 21.52 -11.42
C VAL A 57 21.16 21.22 -10.69
N ARG A 58 21.93 20.26 -11.21
CA ARG A 58 23.18 19.79 -10.60
C ARG A 58 24.36 20.58 -11.15
N ASP A 59 25.22 21.06 -10.25
CA ASP A 59 26.49 21.75 -10.54
C ASP A 59 26.33 22.89 -11.57
N ALA A 60 25.30 23.73 -11.37
CA ALA A 60 25.00 24.85 -12.26
C ALA A 60 26.09 25.94 -12.21
N THR A 61 26.59 26.34 -13.38
CA THR A 61 27.55 27.45 -13.55
C THR A 61 26.90 28.71 -14.09
N VAL A 62 25.57 28.73 -14.19
CA VAL A 62 24.76 29.83 -14.70
C VAL A 62 23.58 30.06 -13.79
N ASP A 63 23.14 31.33 -13.69
CA ASP A 63 21.87 31.65 -13.06
C ASP A 63 20.73 31.37 -14.04
N LEU A 64 19.84 30.45 -13.65
CA LEU A 64 18.68 30.04 -14.45
C LEU A 64 17.39 30.69 -13.98
N ALA A 65 17.36 31.41 -12.86
CA ALA A 65 16.11 31.93 -12.30
C ALA A 65 15.44 32.93 -13.26
N ASP A 66 16.19 33.94 -13.73
CA ASP A 66 15.69 34.92 -14.70
C ASP A 66 15.31 34.29 -16.03
N ARG A 67 16.09 33.29 -16.47
CA ARG A 67 15.79 32.57 -17.71
C ARG A 67 14.48 31.81 -17.61
N LEU A 68 14.21 31.10 -16.51
CA LEU A 68 12.96 30.40 -16.29
C LEU A 68 11.77 31.38 -16.22
N ARG A 69 11.92 32.55 -15.58
CA ARG A 69 10.89 33.60 -15.59
C ARG A 69 10.55 34.04 -17.02
N ALA A 70 11.56 34.29 -17.84
CA ALA A 70 11.38 34.67 -19.23
C ALA A 70 10.65 33.58 -20.04
N LEU A 71 11.06 32.32 -19.89
CA LEU A 71 10.42 31.19 -20.57
C LEU A 71 8.94 31.05 -20.22
N VAL A 72 8.57 31.24 -18.94
CA VAL A 72 7.17 31.20 -18.52
C VAL A 72 6.38 32.35 -19.14
N ALA A 73 6.93 33.56 -19.16
CA ALA A 73 6.31 34.71 -19.80
C ALA A 73 6.15 34.55 -21.33
N GLU A 74 7.07 33.85 -21.98
CA GLU A 74 7.05 33.57 -23.42
C GLU A 74 6.01 32.51 -23.82
N ALA A 75 5.69 31.55 -22.95
CA ALA A 75 4.83 30.41 -23.26
C ALA A 75 3.33 30.75 -23.46
N ARG A 76 2.85 31.86 -22.88
CA ARG A 76 1.50 32.45 -23.10
C ARG A 76 0.31 31.47 -23.03
N HIS A 77 0.35 30.46 -22.17
CA HIS A 77 -0.80 29.59 -21.91
C HIS A 77 -1.89 30.29 -21.08
N PRO A 78 -3.17 29.87 -21.17
CA PRO A 78 -4.24 30.37 -20.31
C PRO A 78 -3.91 30.17 -18.83
N VAL A 79 -3.98 31.25 -18.06
CA VAL A 79 -3.71 31.25 -16.62
C VAL A 79 -5.02 30.96 -15.87
N SER A 80 -5.01 29.94 -15.04
CA SER A 80 -6.12 29.57 -14.16
C SER A 80 -6.32 30.61 -13.05
N GLU A 81 -7.54 30.71 -12.53
CA GLU A 81 -7.84 31.61 -11.42
C GLU A 81 -7.01 31.22 -10.18
N PRO A 82 -6.32 32.19 -9.54
CA PRO A 82 -5.54 31.89 -8.34
C PRO A 82 -6.40 31.63 -7.13
N GLY A 83 -5.94 30.70 -6.29
CA GLY A 83 -6.44 30.55 -4.94
C GLY A 83 -5.94 31.66 -3.99
N PRO A 84 -6.55 31.78 -2.79
CA PRO A 84 -6.04 32.64 -1.73
C PRO A 84 -4.61 32.20 -1.35
N ASP A 85 -3.74 33.18 -1.11
CA ASP A 85 -2.35 32.99 -0.68
C ASP A 85 -1.42 32.27 -1.68
N TRP A 86 -1.82 32.17 -2.95
CA TRP A 86 -0.93 31.63 -3.99
C TRP A 86 0.15 32.64 -4.38
N LEU A 87 1.37 32.16 -4.57
CA LEU A 87 2.44 32.98 -5.15
C LEU A 87 2.22 33.23 -6.64
N PRO A 88 2.55 34.42 -7.17
CA PRO A 88 2.19 34.83 -8.52
C PRO A 88 2.63 33.84 -9.60
N HIS A 89 1.80 33.68 -10.64
CA HIS A 89 2.20 32.96 -11.84
C HIS A 89 3.51 33.53 -12.42
N GLY A 90 4.45 32.64 -12.77
CA GLY A 90 5.76 33.01 -13.28
C GLY A 90 6.77 33.42 -12.21
N ASP A 91 6.39 33.41 -10.93
CA ASP A 91 7.36 33.56 -9.84
C ASP A 91 8.34 32.38 -9.86
N VAL A 92 9.62 32.70 -9.74
CA VAL A 92 10.71 31.72 -9.68
C VAL A 92 11.54 32.04 -8.45
N ARG A 93 11.61 31.10 -7.52
CA ARG A 93 12.39 31.26 -6.28
C ARG A 93 13.47 30.21 -6.20
N GLU A 94 14.67 30.65 -5.84
CA GLU A 94 15.71 29.71 -5.43
C GLU A 94 15.34 29.14 -4.06
N THR A 95 15.57 27.86 -3.87
CA THR A 95 15.29 27.15 -2.63
C THR A 95 16.37 26.11 -2.41
N ARG A 96 16.79 25.98 -1.15
CA ARG A 96 17.76 24.96 -0.75
C ARG A 96 17.21 23.57 -1.06
N TYR A 97 18.06 22.73 -1.65
CA TYR A 97 17.77 21.31 -1.80
C TYR A 97 18.14 20.56 -0.51
N GLU A 98 17.14 19.98 0.15
CA GLU A 98 17.31 19.14 1.33
C GLU A 98 16.83 17.72 0.99
N PRO A 99 17.75 16.77 0.73
CA PRO A 99 17.38 15.43 0.28
C PRO A 99 16.85 14.55 1.42
N GLU A 100 15.90 13.67 1.08
CA GLU A 100 15.34 12.65 1.98
C GLU A 100 16.24 11.41 2.06
N VAL A 101 17.43 11.57 2.67
CA VAL A 101 18.51 10.56 2.69
C VAL A 101 18.03 9.15 3.08
N GLU A 102 17.30 9.02 4.19
CA GLU A 102 16.85 7.72 4.71
C GLU A 102 15.82 7.03 3.79
N ARG A 103 14.92 7.81 3.17
CA ARG A 103 13.89 7.30 2.25
C ARG A 103 14.50 6.60 1.04
N TYR A 104 15.68 7.05 0.61
CA TYR A 104 16.36 6.58 -0.59
C TYR A 104 17.55 5.65 -0.34
N GLY A 105 17.66 5.05 0.85
CA GLY A 105 18.69 4.04 1.12
C GLY A 105 19.91 4.52 1.90
N GLY A 106 19.86 5.73 2.45
CA GLY A 106 20.97 6.31 3.20
C GLY A 106 21.97 7.09 2.32
N PRO A 107 23.02 7.66 2.94
CA PRO A 107 23.94 8.58 2.26
C PRO A 107 24.65 8.01 1.03
N ALA A 108 24.93 6.70 1.02
CA ALA A 108 25.62 6.04 -0.09
C ALA A 108 24.72 5.80 -1.31
N ALA A 109 23.42 5.56 -1.08
CA ALA A 109 22.44 5.28 -2.13
C ALA A 109 21.84 6.56 -2.72
N LEU A 110 21.85 7.67 -1.96
CA LEU A 110 21.24 8.92 -2.40
C LEU A 110 21.77 9.44 -3.76
N PRO A 111 23.08 9.45 -4.06
CA PRO A 111 23.56 9.89 -5.38
C PRO A 111 23.00 9.03 -6.53
N VAL A 112 22.88 7.72 -6.33
CA VAL A 112 22.27 6.80 -7.30
C VAL A 112 20.78 7.12 -7.47
N ALA A 113 20.08 7.41 -6.37
CA ALA A 113 18.67 7.80 -6.41
C ALA A 113 18.46 9.13 -7.15
N GLU A 114 19.35 10.09 -6.95
CA GLU A 114 19.37 11.37 -7.66
C GLU A 114 19.67 11.22 -9.15
N ASP A 115 20.52 10.27 -9.54
CA ASP A 115 20.72 9.92 -10.94
C ASP A 115 19.44 9.35 -11.54
N VAL A 116 18.76 8.43 -10.83
CA VAL A 116 17.46 7.88 -11.25
C VAL A 116 16.38 8.98 -11.36
N PHE A 117 16.43 10.04 -10.55
CA PHE A 117 15.54 11.21 -10.70
C PHE A 117 15.74 11.92 -12.04
N CYS A 118 16.98 12.06 -12.50
CA CYS A 118 17.30 12.63 -13.81
C CYS A 118 16.86 11.70 -14.94
N ARG A 119 17.15 10.40 -14.81
CA ARG A 119 16.77 9.39 -15.80
C ARG A 119 15.25 9.26 -15.96
N SER A 120 14.50 9.27 -14.86
CA SER A 120 13.03 9.26 -14.88
C SER A 120 12.45 10.56 -15.44
N THR A 121 13.15 11.70 -15.29
CA THR A 121 12.80 12.95 -15.99
C THR A 121 12.92 12.81 -17.50
N GLU A 122 13.98 12.19 -18.01
CA GLU A 122 14.15 11.95 -19.46
C GLU A 122 13.05 11.04 -20.01
N VAL A 123 12.72 9.97 -19.28
CA VAL A 123 11.60 9.06 -19.63
C VAL A 123 10.28 9.81 -19.64
N ALA A 124 10.00 10.61 -18.61
CA ALA A 124 8.76 11.37 -18.53
C ALA A 124 8.65 12.39 -19.68
N VAL A 125 9.71 13.14 -19.98
CA VAL A 125 9.75 14.07 -21.13
C VAL A 125 9.50 13.34 -22.45
N ALA A 126 10.10 12.16 -22.65
CA ALA A 126 9.87 11.36 -23.86
C ALA A 126 8.40 10.91 -23.97
N VAL A 127 7.76 10.53 -22.86
CA VAL A 127 6.33 10.20 -22.83
C VAL A 127 5.46 11.42 -23.12
N LEU A 128 5.74 12.57 -22.51
CA LEU A 128 4.99 13.81 -22.72
C LEU A 128 5.11 14.35 -24.15
N ARG A 129 6.21 14.06 -24.85
CA ARG A 129 6.38 14.38 -26.29
C ARG A 129 5.61 13.42 -27.19
N SER A 130 5.23 12.25 -26.70
CA SER A 130 4.46 11.27 -27.47
C SER A 130 2.99 11.69 -27.54
N ALA A 131 2.30 11.36 -28.63
CA ALA A 131 0.84 11.55 -28.74
C ALA A 131 0.03 10.52 -27.91
N GLY A 132 0.70 9.74 -27.04
CA GLY A 132 0.11 8.66 -26.27
C GLY A 132 -0.51 9.13 -24.95
N SER A 133 -1.38 8.30 -24.37
CA SER A 133 -1.95 8.53 -23.06
C SER A 133 -0.89 8.37 -21.95
N ARG A 134 -0.70 9.41 -21.12
CA ARG A 134 0.17 9.37 -19.93
C ARG A 134 -0.18 8.20 -19.00
N PHE A 135 -1.47 7.91 -18.84
CA PHE A 135 -1.97 6.83 -17.99
C PHE A 135 -1.53 5.47 -18.57
N THR A 136 -1.66 5.28 -19.88
CA THR A 136 -1.22 4.05 -20.56
C THR A 136 0.29 3.86 -20.46
N ALA A 137 1.06 4.94 -20.63
CA ALA A 137 2.50 4.90 -20.43
C ALA A 137 2.87 4.59 -18.98
N GLY A 138 2.13 5.15 -18.00
CA GLY A 138 2.26 4.82 -16.58
C GLY A 138 2.07 3.34 -16.30
N VAL A 139 1.03 2.71 -16.88
CA VAL A 139 0.80 1.25 -16.79
C VAL A 139 2.00 0.46 -17.32
N GLU A 140 2.52 0.82 -18.50
CA GLU A 140 3.68 0.15 -19.09
C GLU A 140 4.96 0.34 -18.25
N LEU A 141 5.21 1.54 -17.76
CA LEU A 141 6.40 1.85 -16.95
C LEU A 141 6.35 1.19 -15.56
N VAL A 142 5.17 1.10 -14.94
CA VAL A 142 4.99 0.38 -13.67
C VAL A 142 5.24 -1.13 -13.87
N MET A 143 4.67 -1.74 -14.93
CA MET A 143 4.96 -3.14 -15.30
C MET A 143 6.46 -3.35 -15.59
N ALA A 144 7.06 -2.46 -16.38
CA ALA A 144 8.47 -2.54 -16.73
C ALA A 144 9.37 -2.41 -15.49
N THR A 145 8.99 -1.59 -14.52
CA THR A 145 9.71 -1.44 -13.25
C THR A 145 9.71 -2.75 -12.47
N THR A 146 8.56 -3.42 -12.32
CA THR A 146 8.50 -4.70 -11.60
C THR A 146 9.32 -5.79 -12.27
N ILE A 147 9.30 -5.85 -13.61
CA ILE A 147 10.11 -6.79 -14.40
C ILE A 147 11.60 -6.48 -14.27
N ALA A 148 11.99 -5.20 -14.33
CA ALA A 148 13.38 -4.78 -14.24
C ALA A 148 13.97 -5.02 -12.84
N LEU A 149 13.15 -4.97 -11.79
CA LEU A 149 13.50 -5.36 -10.42
C LEU A 149 13.60 -6.88 -10.22
N GLY A 150 13.28 -7.68 -11.24
CA GLY A 150 13.32 -9.14 -11.16
C GLY A 150 12.23 -9.75 -10.29
N LEU A 151 11.12 -9.03 -10.07
CA LEU A 151 10.00 -9.54 -9.29
C LEU A 151 9.22 -10.56 -10.10
N ASP A 152 8.92 -11.71 -9.49
CA ASP A 152 7.89 -12.57 -10.06
C ASP A 152 6.50 -11.89 -9.97
N ARG A 153 5.48 -12.48 -10.62
CA ARG A 153 4.14 -11.88 -10.64
C ARG A 153 3.50 -11.74 -9.27
N VAL A 154 3.73 -12.69 -8.36
CA VAL A 154 3.16 -12.65 -7.00
C VAL A 154 3.84 -11.56 -6.18
N GLU A 155 5.17 -11.49 -6.26
CA GLU A 155 5.96 -10.43 -5.63
C GLU A 155 5.60 -9.04 -6.18
N ALA A 156 5.40 -8.92 -7.50
CA ALA A 156 5.00 -7.69 -8.13
C ALA A 156 3.60 -7.24 -7.66
N ALA A 157 2.64 -8.16 -7.59
CA ALA A 157 1.30 -7.88 -7.10
C ALA A 157 1.31 -7.39 -5.64
N SER A 158 1.97 -8.13 -4.74
CA SER A 158 2.11 -7.76 -3.33
C SER A 158 2.79 -6.39 -3.16
N TRP A 159 3.88 -6.15 -3.90
CA TRP A 159 4.62 -4.90 -3.83
C TRP A 159 3.82 -3.70 -4.34
N LEU A 160 3.12 -3.84 -5.48
CA LEU A 160 2.32 -2.76 -6.06
C LEU A 160 1.07 -2.45 -5.26
N ARG A 161 0.42 -3.46 -4.65
CA ARG A 161 -0.68 -3.23 -3.71
C ARG A 161 -0.19 -2.49 -2.47
N SER A 162 0.93 -2.91 -1.91
CA SER A 162 1.57 -2.22 -0.78
C SER A 162 1.92 -0.77 -1.12
N LEU A 163 2.41 -0.49 -2.34
CA LEU A 163 2.71 0.85 -2.81
C LEU A 163 1.43 1.69 -2.94
N ALA A 164 0.40 1.17 -3.58
CA ALA A 164 -0.89 1.86 -3.72
C ALA A 164 -1.51 2.22 -2.35
N THR A 165 -1.27 1.38 -1.35
CA THR A 165 -1.73 1.56 0.03
C THR A 165 -0.77 2.40 0.89
N GLY A 166 0.50 2.51 0.51
CA GLY A 166 1.54 3.25 1.24
C GLY A 166 1.21 4.73 1.47
N TRP A 167 0.35 5.31 0.64
CA TRP A 167 -0.23 6.64 0.84
C TRP A 167 -0.98 6.81 2.16
N ARG A 168 -1.55 5.75 2.73
CA ARG A 168 -2.17 5.79 4.07
C ARG A 168 -1.13 5.91 5.19
N GLN A 169 0.11 5.51 4.92
CA GLN A 169 1.24 5.63 5.85
C GLN A 169 1.99 6.97 5.67
N ALA A 170 1.81 7.63 4.53
CA ALA A 170 2.42 8.92 4.24
C ALA A 170 1.85 10.00 5.17
N ARG A 171 2.72 10.92 5.61
CA ARG A 171 2.34 12.10 6.41
C ARG A 171 2.00 13.32 5.55
N GLU A 172 2.07 13.17 4.23
CA GLU A 172 1.72 14.23 3.30
C GLU A 172 0.19 14.43 3.27
N PRO A 173 -0.32 15.67 3.15
CA PRO A 173 -1.75 15.95 3.08
C PRO A 173 -2.30 15.54 1.71
N VAL A 174 -2.36 14.24 1.46
CA VAL A 174 -2.96 13.65 0.27
C VAL A 174 -4.33 13.10 0.66
N THR A 175 -5.32 13.28 -0.21
CA THR A 175 -6.62 12.65 -0.03
C THR A 175 -6.42 11.14 0.11
N PRO A 176 -6.87 10.52 1.23
CA PRO A 176 -6.75 9.08 1.44
C PRO A 176 -7.31 8.29 0.26
N PRO A 177 -6.85 7.06 0.01
CA PRO A 177 -7.33 6.28 -1.12
C PRO A 177 -8.85 6.15 -1.13
N ALA A 178 -9.48 6.72 -2.15
CA ALA A 178 -10.91 6.64 -2.33
C ALA A 178 -11.31 5.29 -2.93
N LEU A 179 -12.59 4.93 -2.77
CA LEU A 179 -13.26 3.84 -3.49
C LEU A 179 -13.04 3.94 -5.03
N GLY A 180 -12.82 5.15 -5.55
CA GLY A 180 -12.67 5.43 -6.98
C GLY A 180 -11.61 4.59 -7.67
N SER A 181 -10.37 4.59 -7.17
CA SER A 181 -9.24 3.86 -7.77
C SER A 181 -9.42 2.34 -7.75
N HIS A 182 -10.02 1.78 -6.70
CA HIS A 182 -10.37 0.34 -6.65
C HIS A 182 -11.37 -0.02 -7.74
N VAL A 183 -12.47 0.72 -7.84
CA VAL A 183 -13.51 0.49 -8.85
C VAL A 183 -12.99 0.72 -10.27
N ALA A 184 -12.18 1.76 -10.48
CA ALA A 184 -11.59 2.08 -11.77
C ALA A 184 -10.63 0.99 -12.24
N ALA A 185 -9.70 0.56 -11.38
CA ALA A 185 -8.76 -0.51 -11.68
C ALA A 185 -9.49 -1.81 -12.00
N ARG A 186 -10.49 -2.18 -11.18
CA ARG A 186 -11.29 -3.40 -11.40
C ARG A 186 -12.03 -3.38 -12.73
N LYS A 187 -12.75 -2.30 -13.04
CA LYS A 187 -13.48 -2.15 -14.32
C LYS A 187 -12.53 -2.23 -15.52
N LEU A 188 -11.37 -1.59 -15.43
CA LEU A 188 -10.39 -1.60 -16.50
C LEU A 188 -9.75 -2.98 -16.68
N HIS A 189 -9.45 -3.68 -15.59
CA HIS A 189 -8.96 -5.06 -15.63
C HIS A 189 -9.98 -6.00 -16.28
N GLU A 190 -11.24 -5.96 -15.85
CA GLU A 190 -12.32 -6.76 -16.45
C GLU A 190 -12.47 -6.51 -17.95
N ALA A 191 -12.35 -5.25 -18.39
CA ALA A 191 -12.47 -4.90 -19.80
C ALA A 191 -11.24 -5.23 -20.65
N ARG A 192 -10.03 -5.31 -20.06
CA ARG A 192 -8.75 -5.31 -20.80
C ARG A 192 -7.73 -6.36 -20.35
N ALA A 193 -8.08 -7.31 -19.48
CA ALA A 193 -7.16 -8.29 -18.89
C ALA A 193 -6.24 -8.96 -19.93
N ALA A 194 -6.80 -9.53 -21.01
CA ALA A 194 -6.01 -10.20 -22.04
C ALA A 194 -4.99 -9.27 -22.73
N HIS A 195 -5.34 -8.00 -22.96
CA HIS A 195 -4.41 -7.04 -23.56
C HIS A 195 -3.30 -6.64 -22.57
N LEU A 196 -3.64 -6.49 -21.29
CA LEU A 196 -2.69 -6.18 -20.22
C LEU A 196 -1.71 -7.32 -19.98
N ALA A 197 -2.19 -8.57 -19.97
CA ALA A 197 -1.35 -9.76 -19.87
C ALA A 197 -0.41 -9.89 -21.08
N ALA A 198 -0.92 -9.76 -22.30
CA ALA A 198 -0.08 -9.78 -23.50
C ALA A 198 0.96 -8.65 -23.53
N ARG A 199 0.65 -7.50 -22.92
CA ARG A 199 1.61 -6.39 -22.75
C ARG A 199 2.70 -6.75 -21.75
N TRP A 200 2.34 -7.35 -20.61
CA TRP A 200 3.32 -7.85 -19.65
C TRP A 200 4.30 -8.83 -20.30
N ASP A 201 3.78 -9.84 -21.02
CA ASP A 201 4.60 -10.86 -21.69
C ASP A 201 5.55 -10.27 -22.75
N ARG A 202 5.10 -9.21 -23.45
CA ARG A 202 5.97 -8.45 -24.36
C ARG A 202 7.09 -7.72 -23.62
N LEU A 203 6.80 -7.13 -22.46
CA LEU A 203 7.81 -6.42 -21.67
C LEU A 203 8.84 -7.37 -21.05
N GLU A 204 8.46 -8.61 -20.73
CA GLU A 204 9.39 -9.65 -20.26
C GLU A 204 10.40 -10.06 -21.35
N SER A 205 9.98 -10.05 -22.62
CA SER A 205 10.81 -10.46 -23.76
C SER A 205 11.59 -9.31 -24.39
N HIS A 206 10.92 -8.20 -24.71
CA HIS A 206 11.54 -7.07 -25.40
C HIS A 206 10.77 -5.75 -25.18
N ALA A 207 11.30 -4.88 -24.31
CA ALA A 207 10.89 -3.49 -24.23
C ALA A 207 11.51 -2.66 -25.37
N THR A 208 10.87 -1.56 -25.77
CA THR A 208 11.38 -0.63 -26.80
C THR A 208 11.31 0.83 -26.35
N GLY A 209 12.05 1.71 -27.05
CA GLY A 209 11.98 3.16 -26.85
C GLY A 209 12.29 3.61 -25.41
N ALA A 210 11.49 4.53 -24.89
CA ALA A 210 11.65 5.07 -23.54
C ALA A 210 11.46 4.02 -22.44
N VAL A 211 10.66 2.97 -22.69
CA VAL A 211 10.44 1.88 -21.74
C VAL A 211 11.69 0.98 -21.65
N ALA A 212 12.32 0.65 -22.79
CA ALA A 212 13.60 -0.08 -22.80
C ALA A 212 14.68 0.69 -22.04
N TYR A 213 14.80 1.99 -22.33
CA TYR A 213 15.73 2.86 -21.61
C TYR A 213 15.46 2.82 -20.11
N TRP A 214 14.21 2.96 -19.67
CA TRP A 214 13.85 2.89 -18.26
C TRP A 214 14.23 1.55 -17.62
N VAL A 215 13.96 0.43 -18.27
CA VAL A 215 14.35 -0.92 -17.80
C VAL A 215 15.85 -1.01 -17.55
N ASP A 216 16.67 -0.49 -18.47
CA ASP A 216 18.13 -0.48 -18.31
C ASP A 216 18.57 0.37 -17.11
N GLN A 217 17.94 1.54 -16.93
CA GLN A 217 18.23 2.40 -15.77
C GLN A 217 17.88 1.70 -14.45
N VAL A 218 16.71 1.05 -14.37
CA VAL A 218 16.29 0.30 -13.18
C VAL A 218 17.26 -0.84 -12.86
N ARG A 219 17.70 -1.61 -13.87
CA ARG A 219 18.64 -2.72 -13.68
C ARG A 219 20.05 -2.26 -13.29
N SER A 220 20.46 -1.08 -13.74
CA SER A 220 21.80 -0.54 -13.47
C SER A 220 21.92 0.16 -12.11
N ALA A 221 20.80 0.62 -11.54
CA ALA A 221 20.80 1.40 -10.31
C ALA A 221 20.86 0.48 -9.07
N ASP A 222 21.99 0.54 -8.36
CA ASP A 222 22.18 -0.14 -7.08
C ASP A 222 21.45 0.61 -5.95
N LEU A 223 20.13 0.39 -5.87
CA LEU A 223 19.26 0.92 -4.83
C LEU A 223 18.60 -0.21 -4.06
N PRO A 224 18.40 -0.07 -2.73
CA PRO A 224 17.67 -1.07 -1.98
C PRO A 224 16.22 -1.16 -2.47
N ARG A 225 15.66 -2.38 -2.51
CA ARG A 225 14.31 -2.67 -3.05
C ARG A 225 13.21 -1.76 -2.50
N TYR A 226 13.29 -1.33 -1.24
CA TYR A 226 12.28 -0.45 -0.64
C TYR A 226 12.32 0.99 -1.20
N ALA A 227 13.49 1.49 -1.63
CA ALA A 227 13.62 2.83 -2.20
C ALA A 227 12.91 2.95 -3.55
N TRP A 228 12.73 1.84 -4.26
CA TRP A 228 12.04 1.81 -5.55
C TRP A 228 10.57 2.18 -5.47
N ALA A 229 9.91 2.03 -4.30
CA ALA A 229 8.55 2.54 -4.13
C ALA A 229 8.52 4.07 -4.27
N SER A 230 9.52 4.76 -3.70
CA SER A 230 9.66 6.21 -3.82
C SER A 230 10.13 6.62 -5.21
N GLN A 231 10.99 5.84 -5.88
CA GLN A 231 11.39 6.10 -7.26
C GLN A 231 10.22 5.97 -8.25
N LEU A 232 9.39 4.93 -8.08
CA LEU A 232 8.23 4.73 -8.94
C LEU A 232 7.17 5.81 -8.73
N HIS A 233 6.94 6.21 -7.47
CA HIS A 233 6.10 7.37 -7.15
C HIS A 233 6.63 8.64 -7.83
N MET A 234 7.94 8.89 -7.75
CA MET A 234 8.61 10.01 -8.39
C MET A 234 8.48 10.01 -9.93
N LEU A 235 8.49 8.82 -10.56
CA LEU A 235 8.21 8.68 -11.99
C LEU A 235 6.76 9.04 -12.32
N CYS A 236 5.78 8.50 -11.58
CA CYS A 236 4.36 8.82 -11.75
C CYS A 236 4.09 10.33 -11.59
N ASN A 237 4.70 10.97 -10.60
CA ASN A 237 4.63 12.42 -10.41
C ASN A 237 5.17 13.20 -11.63
N ARG A 238 6.32 12.79 -12.19
CA ARG A 238 6.91 13.45 -13.37
C ARG A 238 6.02 13.32 -14.61
N LEU A 239 5.43 12.14 -14.81
CA LEU A 239 4.43 11.90 -15.85
C LEU A 239 3.17 12.77 -15.70
N GLY A 240 2.96 13.35 -14.51
CA GLY A 240 1.77 14.12 -14.19
C GLY A 240 0.57 13.23 -13.89
N LEU A 241 0.80 12.01 -13.38
CA LEU A 241 -0.26 11.21 -12.79
C LEU A 241 -0.58 11.77 -11.41
N ASP A 242 -1.86 12.01 -11.15
CA ASP A 242 -2.30 12.36 -9.80
C ASP A 242 -2.23 11.13 -8.86
N PRO A 243 -2.34 11.32 -7.52
CA PRO A 243 -2.29 10.20 -6.59
C PRO A 243 -3.38 9.13 -6.80
N GLU A 244 -4.56 9.48 -7.31
CA GLU A 244 -5.64 8.52 -7.60
C GLU A 244 -5.32 7.70 -8.85
N GLU A 245 -4.77 8.33 -9.89
CA GLU A 245 -4.28 7.68 -11.11
C GLU A 245 -3.12 6.74 -10.81
N GLU A 246 -2.11 7.17 -10.05
CA GLU A 246 -0.99 6.33 -9.62
C GLU A 246 -1.50 5.07 -8.90
N ARG A 247 -2.43 5.24 -7.95
CA ARG A 247 -3.05 4.13 -7.22
C ARG A 247 -3.84 3.21 -8.14
N THR A 248 -4.55 3.77 -9.11
CA THR A 248 -5.30 2.99 -10.12
C THR A 248 -4.34 2.17 -10.98
N VAL A 249 -3.23 2.76 -11.44
CA VAL A 249 -2.20 2.08 -12.23
C VAL A 249 -1.59 0.93 -11.42
N CYS A 250 -1.14 1.18 -10.19
CA CYS A 250 -0.52 0.14 -9.36
C CYS A 250 -1.47 -1.04 -9.11
N ARG A 251 -2.74 -0.77 -8.80
CA ARG A 251 -3.74 -1.83 -8.60
C ARG A 251 -4.08 -2.57 -9.88
N LEU A 252 -4.21 -1.88 -11.00
CA LEU A 252 -4.45 -2.52 -12.30
C LEU A 252 -3.33 -3.48 -12.67
N VAL A 253 -2.08 -3.04 -12.48
CA VAL A 253 -0.89 -3.84 -12.77
C VAL A 253 -0.79 -5.04 -11.81
N ALA A 254 -1.09 -4.85 -10.52
CA ALA A 254 -1.17 -5.94 -9.56
C ALA A 254 -2.22 -7.00 -9.93
N MET A 255 -3.45 -6.57 -10.27
CA MET A 255 -4.52 -7.47 -10.74
C MET A 255 -4.11 -8.25 -12.00
N THR A 256 -3.41 -7.59 -12.93
CA THR A 256 -2.87 -8.23 -14.15
C THR A 256 -1.84 -9.31 -13.81
N ALA A 257 -1.02 -9.08 -12.78
CA ALA A 257 -0.03 -10.04 -12.31
C ALA A 257 -0.70 -11.24 -11.59
N GLU A 258 -1.75 -11.01 -10.79
CA GLU A 258 -2.50 -12.05 -10.08
C GLU A 258 -3.36 -12.93 -10.99
N ALA A 259 -3.98 -12.32 -12.01
CA ALA A 259 -4.94 -12.97 -12.88
C ALA A 259 -4.57 -12.77 -14.35
N PRO A 260 -3.45 -13.36 -14.83
CA PRO A 260 -3.00 -13.23 -16.22
C PRO A 260 -4.03 -13.72 -17.24
N ASP A 261 -4.83 -14.73 -16.86
CA ASP A 261 -5.90 -15.29 -17.70
C ASP A 261 -7.23 -14.51 -17.59
N GLY A 262 -7.22 -13.39 -16.85
CA GLY A 262 -8.41 -12.60 -16.56
C GLY A 262 -9.19 -13.06 -15.32
N PRO A 263 -10.30 -12.37 -15.00
CA PRO A 263 -11.08 -12.63 -13.80
C PRO A 263 -11.72 -14.03 -13.84
N THR A 264 -11.60 -14.78 -12.75
CA THR A 264 -12.30 -16.06 -12.59
C THR A 264 -13.81 -15.83 -12.42
N PRO A 265 -14.68 -16.51 -13.19
CA PRO A 265 -16.13 -16.42 -13.03
C PRO A 265 -16.56 -16.84 -11.62
N PHE A 266 -17.18 -15.93 -10.87
CA PHE A 266 -17.42 -16.10 -9.43
C PHE A 266 -18.43 -17.21 -9.08
N HIS A 267 -19.43 -17.44 -9.93
CA HIS A 267 -20.51 -18.41 -9.69
C HIS A 267 -20.43 -19.67 -10.57
N GLU A 268 -19.41 -19.77 -11.43
CA GLU A 268 -19.26 -20.93 -12.29
C GLU A 268 -18.74 -22.13 -11.48
N ASP A 269 -19.52 -23.22 -11.45
CA ASP A 269 -19.13 -24.47 -10.81
C ASP A 269 -18.67 -25.50 -11.86
N GLY A 270 -17.84 -26.45 -11.45
CA GLY A 270 -17.32 -27.52 -12.29
C GLY A 270 -15.91 -27.96 -11.93
N ALA A 271 -15.33 -28.87 -12.71
CA ALA A 271 -13.97 -29.37 -12.45
C ALA A 271 -12.88 -28.27 -12.50
N ALA A 272 -13.17 -27.15 -13.18
CA ALA A 272 -12.29 -26.00 -13.29
C ALA A 272 -12.42 -24.99 -12.13
N ALA A 273 -13.45 -25.11 -11.28
CA ALA A 273 -13.68 -24.20 -10.16
C ALA A 273 -12.44 -24.11 -9.25
N ALA A 274 -12.04 -22.89 -8.90
CA ALA A 274 -10.75 -22.62 -8.26
C ALA A 274 -10.61 -23.36 -6.91
N ASP A 275 -11.67 -23.37 -6.11
CA ASP A 275 -11.74 -24.07 -4.83
C ASP A 275 -11.63 -25.60 -5.00
N ARG A 276 -12.31 -26.19 -5.98
CA ARG A 276 -12.23 -27.63 -6.27
C ARG A 276 -10.85 -28.04 -6.78
N ARG A 277 -10.27 -27.27 -7.71
CA ARG A 277 -8.90 -27.49 -8.20
C ARG A 277 -7.89 -27.40 -7.07
N TYR A 278 -8.02 -26.37 -6.23
CA TYR A 278 -7.22 -26.21 -5.04
C TYR A 278 -7.37 -27.40 -4.09
N LEU A 279 -8.60 -27.83 -3.79
CA LEU A 279 -8.86 -28.95 -2.87
C LEU A 279 -8.38 -30.28 -3.43
N ALA A 280 -8.36 -30.46 -4.74
CA ALA A 280 -7.75 -31.62 -5.39
C ALA A 280 -6.22 -31.58 -5.28
N ALA A 281 -5.60 -30.45 -5.62
CA ALA A 281 -4.14 -30.30 -5.67
C ALA A 281 -3.46 -30.25 -4.29
N SER A 282 -4.17 -29.80 -3.25
CA SER A 282 -3.62 -29.68 -1.88
C SER A 282 -3.82 -30.94 -1.02
N LYS A 283 -4.08 -32.10 -1.62
CA LYS A 283 -4.18 -33.39 -0.92
C LYS A 283 -2.80 -33.94 -0.60
N PHE A 284 -2.66 -34.51 0.60
CA PHE A 284 -1.54 -35.39 0.90
C PHE A 284 -1.81 -36.78 0.34
N HIS A 285 -0.80 -37.37 -0.26
CA HIS A 285 -0.80 -38.71 -0.80
C HIS A 285 0.14 -39.59 0.02
N ALA A 286 -0.35 -40.76 0.41
CA ALA A 286 0.48 -41.73 1.12
C ALA A 286 1.66 -42.15 0.23
N GLY A 287 2.87 -42.18 0.79
CA GLY A 287 4.08 -42.57 0.06
C GLY A 287 4.71 -41.47 -0.80
N VAL A 288 4.29 -40.21 -0.68
CA VAL A 288 4.80 -39.08 -1.46
C VAL A 288 5.60 -38.12 -0.55
N PRO A 289 6.92 -38.34 -0.37
CA PRO A 289 7.71 -37.69 0.67
C PRO A 289 7.97 -36.19 0.44
N ASP A 290 7.94 -35.74 -0.81
CA ASP A 290 8.11 -34.34 -1.22
C ASP A 290 6.93 -33.43 -0.84
N GLN A 291 5.84 -34.00 -0.32
CA GLN A 291 4.72 -33.24 0.27
C GLN A 291 4.91 -32.94 1.77
N GLY A 292 6.02 -33.36 2.38
CA GLY A 292 6.35 -33.03 3.76
C GLY A 292 6.64 -31.54 3.98
N PRO A 293 6.53 -31.03 5.22
CA PRO A 293 6.84 -29.64 5.52
C PRO A 293 8.32 -29.32 5.33
N LEU A 294 8.61 -28.21 4.67
CA LEU A 294 9.97 -27.70 4.47
C LEU A 294 10.46 -26.93 5.70
N LYS A 295 11.77 -27.03 5.95
CA LYS A 295 12.46 -26.29 7.02
C LYS A 295 12.83 -24.89 6.52
N VAL A 296 11.90 -23.95 6.66
CA VAL A 296 12.12 -22.52 6.37
C VAL A 296 12.02 -21.69 7.65
N GLY A 297 12.82 -20.63 7.76
CA GLY A 297 12.79 -19.72 8.90
C GLY A 297 11.47 -18.98 9.05
N LEU A 298 11.29 -18.32 10.19
CA LEU A 298 10.20 -17.37 10.43
C LEU A 298 10.70 -15.96 10.12
N GLY A 299 10.12 -15.31 9.11
CA GLY A 299 10.35 -13.89 8.85
C GLY A 299 9.45 -13.02 9.73
N SER A 300 10.03 -11.99 10.35
CA SER A 300 9.25 -10.95 11.04
C SER A 300 8.53 -10.08 10.01
N PRO A 301 7.22 -9.83 10.16
CA PRO A 301 6.50 -8.90 9.32
C PRO A 301 6.74 -7.43 9.72
N LEU A 302 7.37 -7.20 10.88
CA LEU A 302 7.57 -5.89 11.44
C LEU A 302 8.71 -5.16 10.76
N ARG A 303 8.47 -3.91 10.40
CA ARG A 303 9.49 -3.01 9.89
C ARG A 303 10.25 -2.35 11.06
N PRO A 304 11.59 -2.23 11.00
CA PRO A 304 12.39 -1.67 12.08
C PRO A 304 12.04 -0.23 12.48
N TRP A 305 11.43 0.54 11.56
CA TRP A 305 11.09 1.95 11.76
C TRP A 305 9.68 2.19 12.30
N TRP A 306 8.86 1.15 12.49
CA TRP A 306 7.54 1.32 13.10
C TRP A 306 7.66 1.37 14.63
N PRO A 307 7.08 2.39 15.29
CA PRO A 307 7.26 2.56 16.72
C PRO A 307 6.40 1.56 17.51
N ASP A 308 7.00 0.99 18.55
CA ASP A 308 6.29 0.16 19.51
C ASP A 308 5.37 1.02 20.40
N VAL A 309 4.19 0.50 20.70
CA VAL A 309 3.18 1.11 21.57
C VAL A 309 2.77 0.08 22.63
N PRO A 310 3.31 0.17 23.86
CA PRO A 310 3.01 -0.79 24.91
C PRO A 310 1.55 -0.68 25.35
N LEU A 311 0.95 -1.81 25.69
CA LEU A 311 -0.37 -1.87 26.31
C LEU A 311 -0.27 -2.11 27.82
N PRO A 312 -1.28 -1.73 28.62
CA PRO A 312 -1.36 -2.10 30.03
C PRO A 312 -1.31 -3.63 30.24
N ALA A 313 -1.00 -4.05 31.46
CA ALA A 313 -1.05 -5.46 31.83
C ALA A 313 -2.47 -6.02 31.67
N ALA A 314 -2.59 -7.22 31.10
CA ALA A 314 -3.86 -7.92 30.98
C ALA A 314 -4.41 -8.26 32.38
N ALA A 315 -5.70 -8.01 32.59
CA ALA A 315 -6.41 -8.44 33.79
C ALA A 315 -6.66 -9.95 33.75
N PRO A 316 -6.65 -10.64 34.91
CA PRO A 316 -7.04 -12.05 34.95
C PRO A 316 -8.53 -12.19 34.63
N LEU A 317 -8.87 -13.17 33.80
CA LEU A 317 -10.27 -13.52 33.56
C LEU A 317 -10.79 -14.44 34.66
N THR A 318 -11.98 -14.12 35.17
CA THR A 318 -12.70 -14.92 36.16
C THR A 318 -13.94 -15.51 35.51
N GLY A 319 -13.97 -16.83 35.25
CA GLY A 319 -15.11 -17.51 34.64
C GLY A 319 -14.74 -18.90 34.10
N GLY A 320 -15.73 -19.79 33.97
CA GLY A 320 -15.54 -21.12 33.40
C GLY A 320 -15.69 -21.15 31.89
N LEU A 321 -15.07 -22.13 31.22
CA LEU A 321 -15.22 -22.35 29.78
C LEU A 321 -16.68 -22.58 29.37
N ALA A 322 -17.45 -23.31 30.20
CA ALA A 322 -18.87 -23.57 29.94
C ALA A 322 -19.68 -22.27 29.89
N ASP A 323 -19.44 -21.36 30.85
CA ASP A 323 -20.11 -20.06 30.90
C ASP A 323 -19.73 -19.20 29.69
N ALA A 324 -18.45 -19.19 29.32
CA ALA A 324 -17.98 -18.49 28.13
C ALA A 324 -18.68 -18.99 26.85
N LEU A 325 -18.83 -20.31 26.70
CA LEU A 325 -19.52 -20.92 25.55
C LEU A 325 -21.00 -20.56 25.49
N LEU A 326 -21.69 -20.55 26.64
CA LEU A 326 -23.11 -20.24 26.74
C LEU A 326 -23.40 -18.75 26.53
N THR A 327 -22.53 -17.86 27.01
CA THR A 327 -22.71 -16.41 26.93
C THR A 327 -22.20 -15.80 25.63
N ARG A 328 -21.29 -16.49 24.92
CA ARG A 328 -20.74 -16.02 23.66
C ARG A 328 -21.85 -15.78 22.64
N ARG A 329 -21.88 -14.54 22.12
CA ARG A 329 -22.69 -14.09 21.00
C ARG A 329 -21.87 -13.20 20.08
N THR A 330 -22.35 -13.01 18.85
CA THR A 330 -21.73 -12.09 17.89
C THR A 330 -22.45 -10.75 17.99
N ALA A 331 -21.74 -9.70 18.39
CA ALA A 331 -22.32 -8.36 18.52
C ALA A 331 -22.71 -7.80 17.15
N ARG A 332 -23.88 -7.15 17.07
CA ARG A 332 -24.42 -6.54 15.84
C ARG A 332 -25.10 -5.20 16.17
N GLY A 333 -25.43 -4.43 15.14
CA GLY A 333 -26.19 -3.18 15.34
C GLY A 333 -25.42 -2.19 16.21
N ALA A 334 -26.09 -1.70 17.26
CA ALA A 334 -25.53 -0.77 18.23
C ALA A 334 -24.75 -1.44 19.39
N GLU A 335 -24.68 -2.78 19.45
CA GLU A 335 -23.97 -3.49 20.54
C GLU A 335 -22.47 -3.09 20.64
N PRO A 336 -21.69 -2.97 19.55
CA PRO A 336 -20.27 -2.62 19.64
C PRO A 336 -20.05 -1.09 19.69
N THR A 337 -20.76 -0.36 20.55
CA THR A 337 -20.64 1.12 20.67
C THR A 337 -20.23 1.63 22.06
N GLY A 338 -20.11 0.74 23.06
CA GLY A 338 -19.63 1.10 24.40
C GLY A 338 -18.18 1.59 24.43
N SER A 339 -17.79 2.29 25.49
CA SER A 339 -16.40 2.78 25.65
C SER A 339 -15.42 1.62 25.81
N LEU A 340 -14.31 1.64 25.08
CA LEU A 340 -13.22 0.66 25.20
C LEU A 340 -11.96 1.33 25.75
N ASP A 341 -11.25 0.68 26.67
CA ASP A 341 -9.93 1.12 27.13
C ASP A 341 -8.80 0.16 26.70
N ALA A 342 -7.56 0.65 26.78
CA ALA A 342 -6.37 -0.09 26.39
C ALA A 342 -6.12 -1.35 27.25
N GLY A 343 -6.58 -1.38 28.51
CA GLY A 343 -6.47 -2.54 29.40
C GLY A 343 -7.44 -3.66 29.03
N GLN A 344 -8.66 -3.32 28.64
CA GLN A 344 -9.64 -4.25 28.07
C GLN A 344 -9.13 -4.85 26.75
N LEU A 345 -8.58 -4.00 25.86
CA LEU A 345 -7.94 -4.46 24.62
C LEU A 345 -6.76 -5.41 24.91
N ALA A 346 -5.87 -5.05 25.84
CA ALA A 346 -4.75 -5.89 26.25
C ALA A 346 -5.21 -7.25 26.79
N THR A 347 -6.25 -7.25 27.64
CA THR A 347 -6.83 -8.46 28.21
C THR A 347 -7.37 -9.38 27.13
N LEU A 348 -8.10 -8.84 26.14
CA LEU A 348 -8.61 -9.59 25.00
C LEU A 348 -7.47 -10.22 24.18
N LEU A 349 -6.51 -9.39 23.74
CA LEU A 349 -5.42 -9.83 22.86
C LEU A 349 -4.53 -10.87 23.55
N TRP A 350 -4.07 -10.60 24.77
CA TRP A 350 -3.08 -11.46 25.43
C TRP A 350 -3.68 -12.74 26.00
N THR A 351 -4.95 -12.73 26.37
CA THR A 351 -5.61 -13.97 26.80
C THR A 351 -5.96 -14.86 25.62
N ALA A 352 -6.37 -14.29 24.48
CA ALA A 352 -6.77 -15.07 23.31
C ALA A 352 -5.59 -15.68 22.53
N GLN A 353 -4.41 -15.04 22.53
CA GLN A 353 -3.25 -15.47 21.74
C GLN A 353 -1.88 -15.33 22.38
N GLY A 354 -1.75 -14.73 23.57
CA GLY A 354 -0.45 -14.53 24.22
C GLY A 354 0.27 -15.84 24.50
N ALA A 355 1.61 -15.81 24.45
CA ALA A 355 2.43 -16.96 24.84
C ALA A 355 2.20 -17.31 26.33
N LEU A 356 2.04 -18.60 26.61
CA LEU A 356 1.97 -19.21 27.94
C LEU A 356 3.38 -19.38 28.52
N PRO A 357 3.53 -19.67 29.83
CA PRO A 357 4.85 -19.81 30.47
C PRO A 357 5.78 -20.86 29.83
N ASP A 358 5.22 -21.84 29.14
CA ASP A 358 5.97 -22.88 28.42
C ASP A 358 6.23 -22.55 26.94
N GLY A 359 5.93 -21.30 26.53
CA GLY A 359 6.10 -20.81 25.16
C GLY A 359 5.01 -21.22 24.18
N ARG A 360 4.06 -22.09 24.57
CA ARG A 360 2.91 -22.44 23.72
C ARG A 360 1.89 -21.31 23.69
N ARG A 361 0.92 -21.41 22.79
CA ARG A 361 -0.25 -20.52 22.73
C ARG A 361 -1.53 -21.25 23.09
N PRO A 362 -2.60 -20.53 23.48
CA PRO A 362 -3.90 -21.13 23.81
C PRO A 362 -4.69 -21.62 22.59
N TYR A 363 -4.06 -21.77 21.42
CA TYR A 363 -4.64 -22.36 20.22
C TYR A 363 -3.56 -23.12 19.42
N PRO A 364 -3.91 -24.19 18.69
CA PRO A 364 -2.95 -24.95 17.91
C PRO A 364 -2.60 -24.22 16.60
N SER A 365 -1.36 -24.39 16.16
CA SER A 365 -0.83 -23.83 14.91
C SER A 365 0.05 -24.85 14.19
N ALA A 366 -0.05 -24.91 12.86
CA ALA A 366 0.75 -25.82 12.06
C ALA A 366 2.24 -25.47 12.18
N GLY A 367 3.02 -26.40 12.73
CA GLY A 367 4.46 -26.22 12.93
C GLY A 367 4.82 -25.06 13.87
N ALA A 368 3.91 -24.68 14.77
CA ALA A 368 4.06 -23.53 15.67
C ALA A 368 4.44 -22.22 14.95
N ARG A 369 3.91 -22.03 13.72
CA ARG A 369 4.25 -20.86 12.89
C ARG A 369 3.41 -19.61 13.18
N HIS A 370 2.25 -19.76 13.80
CA HIS A 370 1.36 -18.67 14.19
C HIS A 370 1.08 -17.70 13.03
N SER A 371 0.57 -18.28 11.93
CA SER A 371 0.22 -17.57 10.70
C SER A 371 -1.00 -16.67 10.82
N ALA A 372 -1.90 -16.95 11.77
CA ALA A 372 -3.02 -16.07 12.11
C ALA A 372 -2.52 -14.87 12.92
N ARG A 373 -2.86 -13.66 12.47
CA ARG A 373 -2.35 -12.38 12.97
C ARG A 373 -3.49 -11.40 13.20
N LEU A 374 -3.22 -10.37 13.99
CA LEU A 374 -4.19 -9.32 14.28
C LEU A 374 -3.61 -7.95 13.95
N ARG A 375 -4.44 -7.13 13.31
CA ARG A 375 -4.31 -5.67 13.35
C ARG A 375 -5.42 -5.05 14.18
N VAL A 376 -5.12 -3.96 14.86
CA VAL A 376 -6.09 -3.14 15.58
C VAL A 376 -6.24 -1.83 14.83
N LEU A 377 -7.44 -1.55 14.34
CA LEU A 377 -7.83 -0.23 13.91
C LEU A 377 -8.52 0.45 15.09
N ALA A 378 -7.88 1.46 15.69
CA ALA A 378 -8.40 2.19 16.85
C ALA A 378 -8.77 3.63 16.46
N TRP A 379 -9.97 4.07 16.87
CA TRP A 379 -10.37 5.47 16.79
C TRP A 379 -10.55 6.12 18.15
N ARG A 380 -11.18 5.40 19.11
CA ARG A 380 -11.62 5.97 20.39
C ARG A 380 -11.38 5.00 21.53
N VAL A 381 -10.16 4.50 21.65
CA VAL A 381 -9.75 3.61 22.73
C VAL A 381 -9.04 4.43 23.80
N THR A 382 -9.59 4.45 25.02
CA THR A 382 -8.99 5.24 26.11
C THR A 382 -7.60 4.71 26.44
N GLY A 383 -6.59 5.58 26.37
CA GLY A 383 -5.18 5.22 26.59
C GLY A 383 -4.45 4.67 25.35
N LEU A 384 -5.03 4.80 24.16
CA LEU A 384 -4.39 4.46 22.89
C LEU A 384 -4.76 5.52 21.83
N GLU A 385 -3.74 6.09 21.18
CA GLU A 385 -3.97 7.07 20.10
C GLU A 385 -4.71 6.45 18.90
N PRO A 386 -5.43 7.24 18.09
CA PRO A 386 -6.05 6.74 16.87
C PRO A 386 -4.99 6.26 15.85
N GLY A 387 -5.12 5.03 15.39
CA GLY A 387 -4.15 4.42 14.48
C GLY A 387 -4.54 3.03 13.99
N VAL A 388 -3.77 2.54 13.01
CA VAL A 388 -3.71 1.13 12.61
C VAL A 388 -2.46 0.53 13.24
N TYR A 389 -2.64 -0.55 13.99
CA TYR A 389 -1.58 -1.20 14.75
C TYR A 389 -1.45 -2.67 14.37
N GLU A 390 -0.22 -3.13 14.12
CA GLU A 390 0.10 -4.55 14.10
C GLU A 390 0.23 -5.05 15.54
N VAL A 391 -0.36 -6.21 15.84
CA VAL A 391 -0.21 -6.84 17.16
C VAL A 391 1.06 -7.68 17.14
N ASP A 392 2.05 -7.30 17.93
CA ASP A 392 3.21 -8.14 18.21
C ASP A 392 2.93 -8.97 19.47
N GLU A 393 2.43 -10.16 19.22
CA GLU A 393 2.00 -11.08 20.23
C GLU A 393 3.15 -11.79 20.96
N ALA A 394 4.37 -11.75 20.41
CA ALA A 394 5.56 -12.31 21.04
C ALA A 394 6.12 -11.33 22.08
N ARG A 395 6.19 -10.03 21.73
CA ARG A 395 6.62 -8.96 22.65
C ARG A 395 5.47 -8.40 23.50
N ARG A 396 4.22 -8.81 23.24
CA ARG A 396 3.00 -8.29 23.88
C ARG A 396 2.90 -6.76 23.77
N THR A 397 3.14 -6.24 22.57
CA THR A 397 3.06 -4.80 22.25
C THR A 397 2.24 -4.59 20.99
N LEU A 398 1.74 -3.37 20.80
CA LEU A 398 1.29 -2.91 19.49
C LEU A 398 2.47 -2.27 18.73
N VAL A 399 2.37 -2.23 17.41
CA VAL A 399 3.32 -1.55 16.52
C VAL A 399 2.52 -0.64 15.59
N HIS A 400 2.76 0.67 15.65
CA HIS A 400 1.98 1.64 14.88
C HIS A 400 2.36 1.61 13.38
N VAL A 401 1.41 1.22 12.54
CA VAL A 401 1.58 1.06 11.08
C VAL A 401 1.21 2.33 10.33
N ALA A 402 0.06 2.93 10.64
CA ALA A 402 -0.49 4.09 9.95
C ALA A 402 -1.44 4.89 10.87
N PRO A 403 -1.69 6.18 10.58
CA PRO A 403 -2.80 6.92 11.19
C PRO A 403 -4.15 6.21 10.99
N ALA A 404 -5.12 6.50 11.86
CA ALA A 404 -6.47 5.94 11.70
C ALA A 404 -7.09 6.42 10.38
N PRO A 405 -7.65 5.51 9.55
CA PRO A 405 -8.31 5.92 8.33
C PRO A 405 -9.62 6.67 8.65
N PRO A 406 -10.10 7.51 7.72
CA PRO A 406 -11.44 8.09 7.82
C PRO A 406 -12.50 7.00 8.03
N VAL A 407 -13.48 7.28 8.89
CA VAL A 407 -14.61 6.37 9.15
C VAL A 407 -15.35 6.00 7.86
N ALA A 408 -15.43 6.93 6.91
CA ALA A 408 -16.06 6.71 5.60
C ALA A 408 -15.36 5.59 4.80
N ASP A 409 -14.04 5.50 4.85
CA ASP A 409 -13.28 4.48 4.13
C ASP A 409 -13.55 3.09 4.72
N VAL A 410 -13.60 2.97 6.04
CA VAL A 410 -13.93 1.70 6.71
C VAL A 410 -15.40 1.34 6.48
N ARG A 411 -16.31 2.31 6.53
CA ARG A 411 -17.72 2.08 6.18
C ARG A 411 -17.85 1.53 4.76
N ALA A 412 -17.03 2.02 3.81
CA ALA A 412 -17.04 1.56 2.44
C ALA A 412 -16.40 0.17 2.23
N SER A 413 -15.65 -0.35 3.20
CA SER A 413 -14.93 -1.63 3.05
C SER A 413 -15.80 -2.87 3.26
N SER A 414 -17.05 -2.74 3.72
CA SER A 414 -17.95 -3.87 3.94
C SER A 414 -19.43 -3.51 3.80
N MET A 415 -20.22 -4.41 3.22
CA MET A 415 -21.68 -4.31 3.17
C MET A 415 -22.37 -4.48 4.54
N TRP A 416 -21.61 -4.87 5.58
CA TRP A 416 -22.09 -5.00 6.97
C TRP A 416 -21.76 -3.77 7.81
N PHE A 417 -21.09 -2.77 7.24
CA PHE A 417 -20.88 -1.47 7.86
C PHE A 417 -21.87 -0.42 7.34
N GLY A 418 -22.29 0.47 8.23
CA GLY A 418 -23.19 1.57 7.93
C GLY A 418 -24.63 1.31 8.38
N ASP A 419 -25.57 1.94 7.71
CA ASP A 419 -26.95 2.03 8.19
C ASP A 419 -27.76 0.79 7.78
N GLY A 420 -28.54 0.24 8.71
CA GLY A 420 -29.43 -0.90 8.47
C GLY A 420 -29.51 -1.87 9.65
N GLU A 421 -30.56 -2.69 9.67
CA GLU A 421 -30.77 -3.67 10.73
C GLU A 421 -29.59 -4.67 10.80
N GLY A 422 -29.02 -4.81 12.00
CA GLY A 422 -27.90 -5.72 12.26
C GLY A 422 -26.53 -5.26 11.72
N ARG A 423 -26.46 -4.14 10.98
CA ARG A 423 -25.18 -3.56 10.53
C ARG A 423 -24.52 -2.75 11.63
N VAL A 424 -23.19 -2.73 11.63
CA VAL A 424 -22.41 -1.99 12.62
C VAL A 424 -22.06 -0.62 12.04
N ASP A 425 -22.22 0.45 12.82
CA ASP A 425 -21.73 1.77 12.42
C ASP A 425 -20.29 1.98 12.91
N PRO A 426 -19.28 2.08 12.02
CA PRO A 426 -17.92 2.36 12.43
C PRO A 426 -17.77 3.72 13.13
N ALA A 427 -18.66 4.70 12.87
CA ALA A 427 -18.63 5.98 13.57
C ALA A 427 -18.95 5.86 15.07
N GLY A 428 -19.74 4.84 15.44
CA GLY A 428 -20.09 4.48 16.81
C GLY A 428 -19.13 3.47 17.44
N THR A 429 -18.29 2.80 16.67
CA THR A 429 -17.38 1.74 17.15
C THR A 429 -16.03 2.31 17.65
N PRO A 430 -15.52 1.93 18.83
CA PRO A 430 -14.19 2.37 19.31
C PRO A 430 -13.01 1.81 18.52
N ALA A 431 -13.08 0.52 18.15
CA ALA A 431 -12.03 -0.20 17.45
C ALA A 431 -12.58 -1.34 16.59
N VAL A 432 -11.81 -1.76 15.59
CA VAL A 432 -12.03 -2.98 14.79
C VAL A 432 -10.77 -3.83 14.85
N LEU A 433 -10.89 -5.09 15.26
CA LEU A 433 -9.82 -6.06 15.08
C LEU A 433 -9.91 -6.64 13.67
N ALA A 434 -8.79 -6.71 12.97
CA ALA A 434 -8.67 -7.38 11.70
C ALA A 434 -7.86 -8.67 11.89
N LEU A 435 -8.54 -9.79 11.81
CA LEU A 435 -7.91 -11.10 11.81
C LEU A 435 -7.54 -11.46 10.37
N TYR A 436 -6.25 -11.60 10.13
CA TYR A 436 -5.71 -11.96 8.82
C TYR A 436 -4.74 -13.15 8.94
N ALA A 437 -4.44 -13.79 7.83
CA ALA A 437 -3.59 -14.95 7.77
C ALA A 437 -2.41 -14.72 6.81
N ARG A 438 -1.20 -14.96 7.30
CA ARG A 438 0.05 -14.88 6.52
C ARG A 438 0.24 -16.14 5.66
N VAL A 439 -0.56 -16.25 4.61
CA VAL A 439 -0.59 -17.41 3.72
C VAL A 439 0.76 -17.59 3.02
N GLY A 440 1.39 -16.51 2.54
CA GLY A 440 2.68 -16.57 1.86
C GLY A 440 3.79 -17.17 2.72
N ALA A 441 3.90 -16.68 3.96
CA ALA A 441 4.89 -17.17 4.93
C ALA A 441 4.66 -18.66 5.27
N LEU A 442 3.40 -19.09 5.37
CA LEU A 442 3.07 -20.49 5.63
C LEU A 442 3.30 -21.37 4.39
N ARG A 443 3.08 -20.83 3.19
CA ARG A 443 3.29 -21.50 1.89
C ARG A 443 4.75 -21.90 1.67
N ALA A 444 5.71 -21.10 2.12
CA ALA A 444 7.12 -21.45 2.07
C ALA A 444 7.46 -22.78 2.78
N ALA A 445 6.65 -23.17 3.78
CA ALA A 445 6.83 -24.41 4.52
C ALA A 445 5.89 -25.54 4.07
N TYR A 446 4.64 -25.21 3.76
CA TYR A 446 3.57 -26.19 3.56
C TYR A 446 3.03 -26.25 2.13
N GLY A 447 3.59 -25.46 1.20
CA GLY A 447 3.14 -25.38 -0.18
C GLY A 447 1.64 -25.13 -0.28
N LEU A 448 0.95 -25.89 -1.14
CA LEU A 448 -0.49 -25.77 -1.34
C LEU A 448 -1.33 -26.08 -0.08
N ARG A 449 -0.76 -26.75 0.94
CA ARG A 449 -1.50 -27.05 2.17
C ARG A 449 -1.67 -25.83 3.07
N ALA A 450 -0.83 -24.81 2.88
CA ALA A 450 -0.80 -23.59 3.71
C ALA A 450 -2.18 -22.95 3.85
N LEU A 451 -2.93 -22.76 2.76
CA LEU A 451 -4.21 -22.07 2.81
C LEU A 451 -5.25 -22.78 3.70
N ARG A 452 -5.29 -24.13 3.73
CA ARG A 452 -6.19 -24.88 4.65
C ARG A 452 -5.78 -24.66 6.11
N LEU A 453 -4.49 -24.74 6.37
CA LEU A 453 -3.92 -24.64 7.71
C LEU A 453 -4.10 -23.22 8.26
N ALA A 454 -3.85 -22.21 7.43
CA ALA A 454 -3.94 -20.80 7.78
C ALA A 454 -5.37 -20.41 8.20
N PHE A 455 -6.38 -20.75 7.40
CA PHE A 455 -7.77 -20.41 7.74
C PHE A 455 -8.35 -21.26 8.88
N THR A 456 -7.89 -22.50 9.03
CA THR A 456 -8.24 -23.32 10.22
C THR A 456 -7.68 -22.67 11.49
N GLU A 457 -6.42 -22.24 11.46
CA GLU A 457 -5.78 -21.52 12.56
C GLU A 457 -6.46 -20.18 12.85
N ALA A 458 -6.82 -19.41 11.83
CA ALA A 458 -7.59 -18.19 12.00
C ALA A 458 -8.94 -18.47 12.67
N GLY A 459 -9.63 -19.55 12.31
CA GLY A 459 -10.86 -19.98 13.00
C GLY A 459 -10.64 -20.29 14.49
N HIS A 460 -9.52 -20.94 14.85
CA HIS A 460 -9.19 -21.16 16.26
C HIS A 460 -8.99 -19.85 17.03
N LEU A 461 -8.24 -18.91 16.43
CA LEU A 461 -8.00 -17.61 17.05
C LEU A 461 -9.29 -16.77 17.14
N ALA A 462 -10.11 -16.76 16.10
CA ALA A 462 -11.40 -16.08 16.10
C ALA A 462 -12.31 -16.58 17.23
N GLN A 463 -12.37 -17.89 17.44
CA GLN A 463 -13.17 -18.47 18.51
C GLN A 463 -12.59 -18.12 19.89
N ASN A 464 -11.26 -18.14 20.07
CA ASN A 464 -10.64 -17.69 21.32
C ASN A 464 -10.98 -16.22 21.62
N LEU A 465 -10.87 -15.33 20.63
CA LEU A 465 -11.24 -13.92 20.80
C LEU A 465 -12.71 -13.78 21.21
N ALA A 466 -13.62 -14.52 20.58
CA ALA A 466 -15.04 -14.47 20.91
C ALA A 466 -15.35 -14.97 22.32
N LEU A 467 -14.69 -16.05 22.78
CA LEU A 467 -14.86 -16.58 24.12
C LEU A 467 -14.29 -15.63 25.19
N VAL A 468 -13.10 -15.09 24.94
CA VAL A 468 -12.48 -14.11 25.84
C VAL A 468 -13.36 -12.86 25.94
N ALA A 469 -13.83 -12.33 24.81
CA ALA A 469 -14.74 -11.18 24.80
C ALA A 469 -16.01 -11.43 25.62
N ALA A 470 -16.62 -12.62 25.47
CA ALA A 470 -17.80 -13.00 26.26
C ALA A 470 -17.50 -13.05 27.77
N SER A 471 -16.36 -13.62 28.16
CA SER A 471 -15.94 -13.69 29.56
C SER A 471 -15.49 -12.35 30.15
N SER A 472 -15.10 -11.38 29.33
CA SER A 472 -14.59 -10.07 29.76
C SER A 472 -15.60 -8.93 29.59
N GLY A 473 -16.87 -9.24 29.28
CA GLY A 473 -17.91 -8.24 29.09
C GLY A 473 -17.66 -7.32 27.88
N LEU A 474 -17.08 -7.85 26.80
CA LEU A 474 -16.86 -7.13 25.56
C LEU A 474 -17.87 -7.55 24.49
N ALA A 475 -18.32 -6.58 23.70
CA ALA A 475 -19.11 -6.79 22.50
C ALA A 475 -18.15 -6.96 21.31
N LEU A 476 -18.03 -8.18 20.79
CA LEU A 476 -17.21 -8.52 19.63
C LEU A 476 -18.08 -8.94 18.44
N GLY A 477 -18.01 -8.19 17.35
CA GLY A 477 -18.60 -8.56 16.06
C GLY A 477 -17.71 -9.53 15.28
N MET A 478 -18.27 -10.22 14.30
CA MET A 478 -17.54 -11.09 13.38
C MET A 478 -18.10 -10.93 11.97
N ILE A 479 -17.43 -10.12 11.16
CA ILE A 479 -17.82 -9.79 9.79
C ILE A 479 -16.87 -10.47 8.83
N GLY A 480 -17.36 -11.51 8.14
CA GLY A 480 -16.63 -12.19 7.05
C GLY A 480 -17.02 -11.69 5.66
N GLY A 481 -18.06 -10.84 5.56
CA GLY A 481 -18.45 -10.22 4.30
C GLY A 481 -17.84 -8.83 4.18
N PHE A 482 -16.85 -8.65 3.32
CA PHE A 482 -16.22 -7.37 3.05
C PHE A 482 -15.76 -7.32 1.60
N TYR A 483 -15.43 -6.13 1.11
CA TYR A 483 -14.80 -5.95 -0.20
C TYR A 483 -13.29 -6.10 -0.01
N ASP A 484 -12.74 -7.28 -0.33
CA ASP A 484 -11.36 -7.66 0.00
C ASP A 484 -10.34 -6.57 -0.28
N ASP A 485 -10.21 -6.10 -1.53
CA ASP A 485 -9.20 -5.10 -1.90
C ASP A 485 -9.30 -3.82 -1.07
N MET A 486 -10.53 -3.37 -0.76
CA MET A 486 -10.75 -2.19 0.06
C MET A 486 -10.45 -2.43 1.54
N ALA A 487 -10.83 -3.59 2.06
CA ALA A 487 -10.59 -3.95 3.45
C ALA A 487 -9.09 -4.14 3.73
N HIS A 488 -8.35 -4.78 2.81
CA HIS A 488 -6.89 -4.86 2.88
C HIS A 488 -6.25 -3.47 2.85
N ASP A 489 -6.73 -2.59 1.96
CA ASP A 489 -6.22 -1.22 1.83
C ASP A 489 -6.39 -0.41 3.12
N VAL A 490 -7.58 -0.35 3.72
CA VAL A 490 -7.80 0.41 4.98
C VAL A 490 -6.98 -0.15 6.15
N LEU A 491 -6.61 -1.42 6.09
CA LEU A 491 -5.80 -2.09 7.10
C LEU A 491 -4.31 -2.08 6.78
N CYS A 492 -3.87 -1.54 5.64
CA CYS A 492 -2.48 -1.56 5.16
C CYS A 492 -1.93 -2.97 4.83
N LEU A 493 -2.77 -3.90 4.42
CA LEU A 493 -2.40 -5.28 4.04
C LEU A 493 -2.23 -5.40 2.52
N ASP A 494 -1.39 -6.34 2.06
CA ASP A 494 -1.17 -6.53 0.62
C ASP A 494 -2.30 -7.30 -0.07
N GLY A 495 -3.06 -8.14 0.64
CA GLY A 495 -4.13 -8.97 0.07
C GLY A 495 -3.65 -10.09 -0.86
N VAL A 496 -2.34 -10.35 -0.95
CA VAL A 496 -1.74 -11.39 -1.78
C VAL A 496 -1.15 -12.49 -0.89
N ASP A 497 -0.20 -12.13 -0.03
CA ASP A 497 0.39 -13.04 0.94
C ASP A 497 -0.31 -12.96 2.32
N ASP A 498 -0.93 -11.82 2.61
CA ASP A 498 -1.67 -11.54 3.84
C ASP A 498 -3.17 -11.42 3.54
N ALA A 499 -3.90 -12.51 3.81
CA ALA A 499 -5.34 -12.62 3.51
C ALA A 499 -6.20 -12.30 4.73
N LEU A 500 -7.05 -11.28 4.64
CA LEU A 500 -8.02 -10.93 5.66
C LEU A 500 -9.08 -12.04 5.81
N VAL A 501 -9.43 -12.37 7.05
CA VAL A 501 -10.42 -13.41 7.38
C VAL A 501 -11.67 -12.79 8.01
N TYR A 502 -11.48 -11.89 8.96
CA TYR A 502 -12.57 -11.23 9.67
C TYR A 502 -12.24 -9.78 9.99
N LEU A 503 -13.26 -8.92 9.85
CA LEU A 503 -13.35 -7.64 10.53
C LEU A 503 -14.19 -7.84 11.79
N MET A 504 -13.69 -7.45 12.95
CA MET A 504 -14.31 -7.69 14.24
C MET A 504 -14.47 -6.37 15.02
N PRO A 505 -15.60 -5.66 14.85
CA PRO A 505 -15.94 -4.49 15.64
C PRO A 505 -15.91 -4.83 17.13
N LEU A 506 -15.30 -3.95 17.93
CA LEU A 506 -15.00 -4.20 19.32
C LEU A 506 -15.35 -2.99 20.19
N ALA A 507 -16.08 -3.26 21.26
CA ALA A 507 -16.39 -2.32 22.32
C ALA A 507 -16.57 -3.04 23.67
N ALA A 508 -16.67 -2.29 24.77
CA ALA A 508 -17.29 -2.83 25.97
C ALA A 508 -18.78 -3.13 25.72
N ALA A 509 -19.28 -4.21 26.31
CA ALA A 509 -20.70 -4.49 26.31
C ALA A 509 -21.43 -3.42 27.16
N GLY A 510 -22.56 -2.93 26.62
CA GLY A 510 -23.44 -1.98 27.32
C GLY A 510 -24.35 -2.64 28.34
#